data_AF-R9B6A0-F1
#
_entry.id   AF-R9B6A0-F1
#
_cell.length_a   1.000
_cell.length_b   1.000
_cell.length_c   1.000
_cell.angle_alpha   90.00
_cell.angle_beta   90.00
_cell.angle_gamma   90.00
#
_symmetry.space_group_name_H-M   'P 1'
#
loop_
_entity.id
_entity.type
_entity.pdbx_description
1 polymer ?
#
loop_
_entity_poly.entity_id
_entity_poly.type
_entity_poly.pdbx_seq_one_letter_code
_entity_poly.pdbx_strand_id
1 'polypeptide(L)'
;MLPEQPYFIILVVNAEQILPEWRNWICEQIVYSKRCIQAMVTGHECSIWDDILDETYLGFYNYQPPVIHCFMTTWHENETLEDITEFAKFSMQLEDVSDLVIIHIE
;
A
#
# COMPACT_ATOMS: atom_id res chain seq x y z
N MET A 1 7.89 7.45 10.27
CA MET A 1 8.83 6.33 10.04
C MET A 1 8.01 5.09 9.79
N LEU A 2 8.37 4.29 8.77
CA LEU A 2 7.75 2.99 8.54
C LEU A 2 8.28 1.97 9.57
N PRO A 3 7.51 0.93 9.92
CA PRO A 3 7.92 -0.05 10.93
C PRO A 3 9.20 -0.79 10.58
N GLU A 4 9.94 -1.17 11.61
CA GLU A 4 11.10 -2.05 11.47
C GLU A 4 10.74 -3.54 11.48
N GLN A 5 9.49 -3.91 11.72
CA GLN A 5 9.02 -5.29 11.57
C GLN A 5 8.18 -5.42 10.31
N PRO A 6 7.89 -6.63 9.82
CA PRO A 6 6.94 -6.82 8.73
C PRO A 6 5.59 -6.19 9.07
N TYR A 7 5.01 -5.42 8.15
CA TYR A 7 3.82 -4.62 8.42
C TYR A 7 2.85 -4.60 7.25
N PHE A 8 1.62 -4.22 7.55
CA PHE A 8 0.58 -3.91 6.58
C PHE A 8 0.36 -2.42 6.52
N ILE A 9 -0.02 -1.90 5.35
CA ILE A 9 -0.29 -0.47 5.19
C ILE A 9 -1.59 -0.22 4.47
N ILE A 10 -2.34 0.78 4.96
CA ILE A 10 -3.52 1.33 4.30
C ILE A 10 -3.23 2.80 3.98
N LEU A 11 -3.28 3.14 2.70
CA LEU A 11 -3.20 4.52 2.21
C LEU A 11 -4.61 5.02 1.96
N VAL A 12 -5.01 6.06 2.68
CA VAL A 12 -6.32 6.72 2.54
C VAL A 12 -6.09 8.04 1.82
N VAL A 13 -6.40 8.07 0.53
CA VAL A 13 -6.15 9.20 -0.37
C VAL A 13 -7.38 10.09 -0.44
N ASN A 14 -7.32 11.24 0.23
CA ASN A 14 -8.41 12.22 0.23
C ASN A 14 -8.05 13.52 -0.51
N ALA A 15 -6.77 13.70 -0.86
CA ALA A 15 -6.31 14.82 -1.67
C ALA A 15 -6.73 14.67 -3.14
N GLU A 16 -7.40 15.69 -3.69
CA GLU A 16 -7.82 15.72 -5.10
C GLU A 16 -6.68 16.02 -6.08
N GLN A 17 -5.57 16.59 -5.59
CA GLN A 17 -4.43 16.96 -6.42
C GLN A 17 -3.14 16.54 -5.75
N ILE A 18 -2.46 15.58 -6.37
CA ILE A 18 -1.23 15.01 -5.84
C ILE A 18 -0.14 15.12 -6.89
N LEU A 19 0.98 15.74 -6.52
CA LEU A 19 2.14 15.79 -7.39
C LEU A 19 2.69 14.38 -7.61
N PRO A 20 2.91 13.94 -8.87
CA PRO A 20 3.41 12.60 -9.15
C PRO A 20 4.72 12.28 -8.42
N GLU A 21 5.64 13.24 -8.31
CA GLU A 21 6.90 13.09 -7.57
C GLU A 21 6.71 12.77 -6.09
N TRP A 22 5.69 13.35 -5.45
CA TRP A 22 5.40 13.11 -4.05
C TRP A 22 4.74 11.74 -3.83
N ARG A 23 3.78 11.36 -4.69
CA ARG A 23 3.20 10.01 -4.70
C ARG A 23 4.29 8.95 -4.89
N ASN A 24 5.12 9.12 -5.92
CA ASN A 24 6.19 8.18 -6.24
C ASN A 24 7.18 8.06 -5.07
N TRP A 25 7.55 9.18 -4.44
CA TRP A 25 8.43 9.16 -3.27
C TRP A 25 7.85 8.35 -2.11
N ILE A 26 6.54 8.46 -1.83
CA ILE A 26 5.87 7.64 -0.79
C ILE A 26 5.93 6.15 -1.18
N CYS A 27 5.57 5.82 -2.42
CA CYS A 27 5.58 4.45 -2.91
C CYS A 27 7.00 3.83 -2.82
N GLU A 28 8.03 4.60 -3.18
CA GLU A 28 9.44 4.21 -3.01
C GLU A 28 9.78 3.93 -1.54
N GLN A 29 9.37 4.77 -0.60
CA GLN A 29 9.64 4.51 0.83
C GLN A 29 9.03 3.18 1.28
N ILE A 30 7.81 2.88 0.85
CA ILE A 30 7.09 1.64 1.20
C ILE A 30 7.81 0.44 0.61
N VAL A 31 8.10 0.45 -0.70
CA VAL A 31 8.75 -0.64 -1.42
C VAL A 31 10.17 -0.87 -0.90
N TYR A 32 10.97 0.19 -0.73
CA TYR A 32 12.37 0.10 -0.32
C TYR A 32 12.55 -0.32 1.14
N SER A 33 11.49 -0.24 1.95
CA SER A 33 11.49 -0.83 3.30
C SER A 33 11.73 -2.35 3.26
N LYS A 34 11.30 -3.04 2.19
CA LYS A 34 11.26 -4.51 2.03
C LYS A 34 10.47 -5.25 3.13
N ARG A 35 9.73 -4.50 3.95
CA ARG A 35 9.03 -5.01 5.14
C ARG A 35 7.51 -4.93 4.98
N CYS A 36 7.01 -4.16 4.01
CA CYS A 36 5.60 -4.13 3.69
C CYS A 36 5.16 -5.47 3.09
N ILE A 37 4.18 -6.12 3.71
CA ILE A 37 3.61 -7.39 3.24
C ILE A 37 2.52 -7.11 2.22
N GLN A 38 1.58 -6.23 2.58
CA GLN A 38 0.51 -5.78 1.71
C GLN A 38 0.25 -4.29 1.89
N ALA A 39 0.00 -3.60 0.78
CA ALA A 39 -0.47 -2.23 0.73
C ALA A 39 -1.88 -2.20 0.14
N MET A 40 -2.82 -1.63 0.89
CA MET A 40 -4.16 -1.32 0.38
C MET A 40 -4.25 0.19 0.17
N VAL A 41 -4.83 0.62 -0.95
CA VAL A 41 -5.04 2.02 -1.25
C VAL A 41 -6.54 2.26 -1.45
N THR A 42 -7.08 3.34 -0.89
CA THR A 42 -8.48 3.73 -1.04
C THR A 42 -8.61 5.23 -1.22
N GLY A 43 -9.76 5.69 -1.70
CA GLY A 43 -10.07 7.09 -1.91
C GLY A 43 -9.81 7.57 -3.33
N HIS A 44 -9.46 8.84 -3.48
CA HIS A 44 -9.37 9.51 -4.77
C HIS A 44 -8.23 8.97 -5.65
N GLU A 45 -8.54 8.57 -6.89
CA GLU A 45 -7.59 8.03 -7.87
C GLU A 45 -6.64 6.97 -7.27
N CYS A 46 -7.15 6.17 -6.32
CA CYS A 46 -6.32 5.26 -5.55
C CYS A 46 -5.70 4.16 -6.43
N SER A 47 -6.33 3.85 -7.58
CA SER A 47 -5.81 2.90 -8.58
C SER A 47 -4.46 3.34 -9.18
N ILE A 48 -4.11 4.62 -9.12
CA ILE A 48 -2.79 5.09 -9.59
C ILE A 48 -1.70 4.73 -8.57
N TRP A 49 -2.06 4.59 -7.30
CA TRP A 49 -1.09 4.32 -6.25
C TRP A 49 -0.63 2.86 -6.23
N ASP A 50 -1.55 1.90 -6.37
CA ASP A 50 -1.18 0.48 -6.49
C ASP A 50 -0.41 0.21 -7.77
N ASP A 51 -0.79 0.79 -8.91
CA ASP A 51 0.01 0.71 -10.16
C ASP A 51 1.47 1.15 -9.94
N ILE A 52 1.66 2.28 -9.24
CA ILE A 52 3.00 2.82 -8.96
C ILE A 52 3.73 1.96 -7.93
N LEU A 53 3.04 1.42 -6.92
CA LEU A 53 3.63 0.49 -5.95
C LEU A 53 4.13 -0.79 -6.64
N ASP A 54 3.32 -1.37 -7.52
CA ASP A 54 3.65 -2.56 -8.30
C ASP A 54 4.83 -2.30 -9.23
N GLU A 55 4.78 -1.22 -10.01
CA GLU A 55 5.87 -0.86 -10.93
C GLU A 55 7.17 -0.56 -10.18
N THR A 56 7.09 0.13 -9.04
CA THR A 56 8.26 0.40 -8.18
C THR A 56 8.83 -0.90 -7.61
N TYR A 57 7.99 -1.83 -7.18
CA TYR A 57 8.41 -3.13 -6.66
C TYR A 57 9.09 -3.98 -7.74
N LEU A 58 8.48 -4.06 -8.93
CA LEU A 58 9.06 -4.75 -10.07
C LEU A 58 10.38 -4.12 -10.49
N GLY A 59 10.44 -2.79 -10.64
CA GLY A 59 11.65 -2.05 -10.98
C GLY A 59 12.77 -2.24 -9.95
N PHE A 60 12.43 -2.24 -8.66
CA PHE A 60 13.38 -2.48 -7.57
C PHE A 60 14.08 -3.84 -7.67
N TYR A 61 13.36 -4.87 -8.12
CA TYR A 61 13.89 -6.21 -8.34
C TYR A 61 14.29 -6.49 -9.80
N ASN A 62 14.40 -5.47 -10.65
CA ASN A 62 14.71 -5.62 -12.07
C ASN A 62 13.78 -6.66 -12.76
N TYR A 63 12.48 -6.59 -12.43
CA TYR A 63 11.40 -7.49 -12.86
C TYR A 63 11.63 -8.98 -12.52
N GLN A 64 12.44 -9.26 -11.50
CA GLN A 64 12.70 -10.61 -11.00
C GLN A 64 12.51 -10.68 -9.47
N PRO A 65 11.27 -10.46 -8.98
CA PRO A 65 11.01 -10.48 -7.55
C PRO A 65 11.25 -11.86 -6.92
N PRO A 66 11.64 -11.92 -5.64
CA PRO A 66 11.89 -13.16 -4.94
C PRO A 66 10.60 -13.99 -4.79
N VAL A 67 10.67 -15.30 -5.04
CA VAL A 67 9.50 -16.20 -4.96
C VAL A 67 8.91 -16.29 -3.53
N ILE A 68 9.74 -16.07 -2.51
CA ILE A 68 9.37 -16.22 -1.10
C ILE A 68 8.73 -14.97 -0.49
N HIS A 69 8.75 -13.84 -1.18
CA HIS A 69 8.16 -12.59 -0.70
C HIS A 69 7.33 -11.98 -1.82
N CYS A 70 6.02 -11.99 -1.63
CA CYS A 70 5.07 -11.35 -2.52
C CYS A 70 4.58 -10.08 -1.81
N PHE A 71 5.06 -8.93 -2.26
CA PHE A 71 4.44 -7.65 -1.90
C PHE A 71 3.11 -7.57 -2.64
N MET A 72 2.01 -7.49 -1.90
CA MET A 72 0.67 -7.49 -2.47
C MET A 72 0.08 -6.08 -2.43
N THR A 73 -0.58 -5.68 -3.50
CA THR A 73 -1.29 -4.41 -3.59
C THR A 73 -2.78 -4.66 -3.83
N THR A 74 -3.63 -3.81 -3.26
CA THR A 74 -5.06 -3.77 -3.56
C THR A 74 -5.55 -2.31 -3.60
N TRP A 75 -6.54 -2.02 -4.43
CA TRP A 75 -7.15 -0.70 -4.51
C TRP A 75 -8.66 -0.79 -4.33
N HIS A 76 -9.24 0.22 -3.69
CA HIS A 76 -10.66 0.30 -3.36
C HIS A 76 -11.19 1.71 -3.63
N GLU A 77 -11.51 1.97 -4.90
CA GLU A 77 -11.96 3.28 -5.35
C GLU A 77 -13.48 3.42 -5.16
N ASN A 78 -13.92 4.54 -4.56
CA ASN A 78 -15.33 4.84 -4.29
C ASN A 78 -16.07 3.81 -3.40
N GLU A 79 -15.36 2.93 -2.70
CA GLU A 79 -15.94 2.01 -1.73
C GLU A 79 -16.19 2.69 -0.38
N THR A 80 -17.13 2.14 0.40
CA THR A 80 -17.44 2.70 1.72
C THR A 80 -16.37 2.34 2.74
N LEU A 81 -16.27 3.11 3.83
CA LEU A 81 -15.37 2.79 4.94
C LEU A 81 -15.66 1.40 5.54
N GLU A 82 -16.93 0.97 5.52
CA GLU A 82 -17.34 -0.35 5.99
C GLU A 82 -16.74 -1.45 5.10
N ASP A 83 -16.96 -1.36 3.78
CA ASP A 83 -16.47 -2.33 2.81
C ASP A 83 -14.94 -2.48 2.87
N ILE A 84 -14.21 -1.36 2.87
CA ILE A 84 -12.73 -1.40 2.93
C ILE A 84 -12.22 -1.97 4.25
N THR A 85 -12.95 -1.74 5.35
CA THR A 85 -12.56 -2.27 6.67
C THR A 85 -12.81 -3.77 6.75
N GLU A 86 -13.94 -4.24 6.22
CA GLU A 86 -14.23 -5.68 6.13
C GLU A 86 -13.22 -6.39 5.23
N PHE A 87 -12.91 -5.80 4.07
CA PHE A 87 -11.89 -6.33 3.18
C PHE A 87 -10.52 -6.40 3.84
N ALA A 88 -10.06 -5.30 4.48
CA ALA A 88 -8.76 -5.27 5.14
C ALA A 88 -8.64 -6.32 6.24
N LYS A 89 -9.69 -6.52 7.06
CA LYS A 89 -9.72 -7.58 8.08
C LYS A 89 -9.48 -8.96 7.46
N PHE A 90 -10.15 -9.25 6.35
CA PHE A 90 -10.04 -10.52 5.64
C PHE A 90 -8.68 -10.67 4.94
N SER A 91 -8.28 -9.71 4.11
CA SER A 91 -7.09 -9.83 3.26
C SER A 91 -5.79 -9.75 4.05
N MET A 92 -5.72 -8.84 5.02
CA MET A 92 -4.53 -8.60 5.83
C MET A 92 -4.48 -9.50 7.07
N GLN A 93 -5.52 -10.31 7.32
CA GLN A 93 -5.64 -11.17 8.50
C GLN A 93 -5.42 -10.38 9.80
N LEU A 94 -6.03 -9.20 9.91
CA LEU A 94 -5.75 -8.21 10.97
C LEU A 94 -5.88 -8.75 12.41
N GLU A 95 -6.55 -9.89 12.61
CA GLU A 95 -6.65 -10.57 13.90
C GLU A 95 -5.30 -11.07 14.43
N ASP A 96 -4.35 -11.37 13.54
CA ASP A 96 -3.00 -11.88 13.85
C ASP A 96 -1.88 -10.86 13.51
N VAL A 97 -2.24 -9.67 13.03
CA VAL A 97 -1.27 -8.65 12.61
C VAL A 97 -0.69 -7.90 13.79
N SER A 98 0.63 -7.84 13.85
CA SER A 98 1.36 -7.11 14.90
C SER A 98 1.50 -5.62 14.59
N ASP A 99 1.60 -5.23 13.30
CA ASP A 99 1.88 -3.86 12.89
C ASP A 99 1.04 -3.47 11.65
N LEU A 100 0.07 -2.57 11.85
CA LEU A 100 -0.73 -1.92 10.81
C LEU A 100 -0.41 -0.42 10.80
N VAL A 101 -0.10 0.11 9.62
CA VAL A 101 0.08 1.55 9.40
C VAL A 101 -1.08 2.07 8.58
N ILE A 102 -1.68 3.17 9.02
CA ILE A 102 -2.68 3.89 8.24
C ILE A 102 -2.12 5.28 7.96
N ILE A 103 -1.98 5.64 6.68
CA ILE A 103 -1.53 6.96 6.25
C ILE A 103 -2.71 7.66 5.61
N HIS A 104 -3.08 8.82 6.17
CA HIS A 104 -4.05 9.72 5.56
C HIS A 104 -3.31 10.75 4.70
N ILE A 105 -3.79 10.96 3.48
CA ILE A 105 -3.19 11.84 2.48
C ILE A 105 -4.23 12.91 2.14
N GLU A 106 -3.95 14.15 2.55
CA GLU A 106 -4.82 15.34 2.42
C GLU A 106 -4.19 16.43 1.56
#